data_AF-A0A8H7KIL8-F1
#
_entry.id   AF-A0A8H7KIL8-F1
#
_cell.length_a   1.000
_cell.length_b   1.000
_cell.length_c   1.000
_cell.angle_alpha   90.00
_cell.angle_beta   90.00
_cell.angle_gamma   90.00
#
_symmetry.space_group_name_H-M   'P 1'
#
loop_
_entity.id
_entity.type
_entity.pdbx_description
1 polymer ?
#
loop_
_entity_poly.entity_id
_entity_poly.type
_entity_poly.pdbx_seq_one_letter_code
_entity_poly.pdbx_strand_id
1 'polypeptide(L)'
;MTSRDRLAVTRAQRSPQAFELSNVGQPQPSNGHASGESAFLDEVVSIQEGIDHFNDNVRQIATSRLHSLNALDDEGQNDMSKVEELTNETRTFSLQLRDRIMSLKAAPATRDQQMRNNRIGLLQNKFLEAIQNYQRVEQEGRVKVRQRAERQIRIVDPDASPQEVDAIVEGGNSQVFAQALTSSTRYAESRNAYREVQQRQQDLQRMEQTLAELAQLFIDMGTLVEQQDAVIKQVQDVAASVHGDTEKGLQATEVAVRHARAARRKRWICFIIIIICLIILAIALGVAIPVSINN
;
A
#
# COMPACT_ATOMS: atom_id res chain seq x y z
N MET A 1 20.80 53.55 32.16
CA MET A 1 20.95 54.09 30.80
C MET A 1 22.43 54.34 30.55
N THR A 2 23.12 53.49 29.77
CA THR A 2 24.43 53.76 29.11
C THR A 2 24.90 52.49 28.38
N SER A 3 24.28 52.18 27.23
CA SER A 3 24.74 51.11 26.34
C SER A 3 24.57 51.48 24.86
N ARG A 4 24.75 52.77 24.54
CA ARG A 4 24.62 53.27 23.17
C ARG A 4 25.92 53.78 22.54
N ASP A 5 27.05 53.68 23.24
CA ASP A 5 28.26 54.38 22.80
C ASP A 5 29.53 53.50 22.83
N ARG A 6 29.46 52.32 22.22
CA ARG A 6 30.65 51.51 21.91
C ARG A 6 31.00 51.47 20.43
N LEU A 7 30.11 51.94 19.55
CA LEU A 7 30.31 51.99 18.10
C LEU A 7 31.07 53.25 17.64
N ALA A 8 31.02 54.35 18.40
CA ALA A 8 31.75 55.57 18.08
C ALA A 8 33.26 55.45 18.34
N VAL A 9 33.64 54.75 19.43
CA VAL A 9 35.05 54.53 19.81
C VAL A 9 35.81 53.72 18.76
N THR A 10 35.16 52.74 18.13
CA THR A 10 35.78 51.91 17.08
C THR A 10 35.98 52.65 15.76
N ARG A 11 35.22 53.71 15.50
CA ARG A 11 35.38 54.54 14.29
C ARG A 11 36.51 55.58 14.46
N ALA A 12 36.82 55.99 15.68
CA ALA A 12 37.86 56.98 15.98
C ALA A 12 39.30 56.44 15.93
N GLN A 13 39.50 55.11 15.89
CA GLN A 13 40.83 54.48 15.81
C GLN A 13 41.29 54.11 14.39
N ARG A 14 40.54 54.45 13.33
CA ARG A 14 40.96 54.20 11.94
C ARG A 14 41.74 55.38 11.37
N SER A 15 43.04 55.42 11.65
CA SER A 15 44.01 56.18 10.83
C SER A 15 44.19 55.49 9.46
N PRO A 16 44.37 56.22 8.35
CA PRO A 16 44.55 55.63 7.04
C PRO A 16 46.01 55.17 6.87
N GLN A 17 46.33 53.94 7.28
CA GLN A 17 47.56 53.29 6.84
C GLN A 17 47.29 52.64 5.49
N ALA A 18 47.88 53.23 4.45
CA ALA A 18 47.95 52.65 3.12
C ALA A 18 48.67 51.30 3.19
N PHE A 19 47.90 50.22 3.14
CA PHE A 19 48.45 48.87 2.92
C PHE A 19 48.70 48.71 1.43
N GLU A 20 49.98 48.56 1.08
CA GLU A 20 50.42 48.20 -0.27
C GLU A 20 49.84 46.84 -0.67
N LEU A 21 49.01 46.84 -1.72
CA LEU A 21 48.48 45.63 -2.37
C LEU A 21 49.56 45.03 -3.27
N SER A 22 50.56 44.40 -2.68
CA SER A 22 51.47 43.52 -3.43
C SER A 22 50.80 42.17 -3.68
N ASN A 23 50.34 42.01 -4.92
CA ASN A 23 50.24 40.75 -5.65
C ASN A 23 49.51 39.59 -4.94
N VAL A 24 48.20 39.75 -4.72
CA VAL A 24 47.30 38.61 -4.61
C VAL A 24 47.13 38.04 -6.02
N GLY A 25 47.79 36.91 -6.29
CA GLY A 25 47.54 36.13 -7.50
C GLY A 25 46.05 35.85 -7.64
N GLN A 26 45.50 36.13 -8.82
CA GLN A 26 44.11 35.86 -9.16
C GLN A 26 43.72 34.43 -8.76
N PRO A 27 42.57 34.21 -8.10
CA PRO A 27 42.02 32.87 -7.98
C PRO A 27 41.70 32.39 -9.41
N GLN A 28 42.42 31.39 -9.88
CA GLN A 28 42.06 30.67 -11.11
C GLN A 28 40.63 30.15 -10.96
N PRO A 29 39.74 30.36 -11.95
CA PRO A 29 38.43 29.75 -11.94
C PRO A 29 38.61 28.25 -12.15
N SER A 30 38.41 27.47 -11.09
CA SER A 30 38.36 26.02 -11.14
C SER A 30 37.03 25.58 -11.79
N ASN A 31 36.88 25.83 -13.10
CA ASN A 31 35.67 25.55 -13.89
C ASN A 31 35.27 24.06 -13.96
N GLY A 32 36.10 23.14 -13.46
CA GLY A 32 35.78 21.70 -13.38
C GLY A 32 35.04 21.25 -12.12
N HIS A 33 34.94 22.09 -11.08
CA HIS A 33 34.38 21.68 -9.78
C HIS A 33 32.88 21.98 -9.64
N ALA A 34 32.41 23.09 -10.23
CA ALA A 34 30.99 23.45 -10.23
C ALA A 34 30.15 22.43 -11.02
N SER A 35 30.70 21.86 -12.08
CA SER A 35 30.04 20.87 -12.93
C SER A 35 29.83 19.52 -12.21
N GLY A 36 30.81 19.06 -11.41
CA GLY A 36 30.70 17.79 -10.69
C GLY A 36 29.79 17.83 -9.46
N GLU A 37 29.65 18.99 -8.79
CA GLU A 37 28.67 19.16 -7.71
C GLU A 37 27.26 19.38 -8.26
N SER A 38 27.10 20.18 -9.33
CA SER A 38 25.80 20.33 -10.00
C SER A 38 25.26 18.99 -10.46
N ALA A 39 26.07 18.19 -11.18
CA ALA A 39 25.65 16.88 -11.66
C ALA A 39 25.23 15.93 -10.53
N PHE A 40 25.91 15.99 -9.37
CA PHE A 40 25.50 15.23 -8.19
C PHE A 40 24.15 15.67 -7.63
N LEU A 41 23.93 16.99 -7.49
CA LEU A 41 22.67 17.52 -7.00
C LEU A 41 21.51 17.23 -7.96
N ASP A 42 21.76 17.34 -9.26
CA ASP A 42 20.78 17.01 -10.31
C ASP A 42 20.40 15.52 -10.25
N GLU A 43 21.38 14.64 -10.05
CA GLU A 43 21.15 13.20 -9.88
C GLU A 43 20.36 12.90 -8.60
N VAL A 44 20.66 13.58 -7.48
CA VAL A 44 19.91 13.45 -6.23
C VAL A 44 18.44 13.84 -6.42
N VAL A 45 18.16 14.94 -7.12
CA VAL A 45 16.79 15.37 -7.43
C VAL A 45 16.10 14.36 -8.33
N SER A 46 16.76 13.89 -9.38
CA SER A 46 16.19 12.90 -10.29
C SER A 46 15.90 11.55 -9.63
N ILE A 47 16.74 11.10 -8.68
CA ILE A 47 16.45 9.90 -7.88
C ILE A 47 15.24 10.16 -6.97
N GLN A 48 15.14 11.35 -6.36
CA GLN A 48 14.00 11.71 -5.52
C GLN A 48 12.68 11.68 -6.30
N GLU A 49 12.65 12.32 -7.48
CA GLU A 49 11.50 12.29 -8.38
C GLU A 49 11.14 10.86 -8.78
N GLY A 50 12.16 10.00 -8.97
CA GLY A 50 11.92 8.60 -9.23
C GLY A 50 11.35 7.83 -8.03
N ILE A 51 11.76 8.12 -6.80
CA ILE A 51 11.10 7.51 -5.63
C ILE A 51 9.63 7.95 -5.55
N ASP A 52 9.33 9.19 -5.91
CA ASP A 52 7.96 9.70 -5.92
C ASP A 52 7.11 9.02 -7.00
N HIS A 53 7.63 8.88 -8.23
CA HIS A 53 6.97 8.17 -9.33
C HIS A 53 6.78 6.67 -9.02
N PHE A 54 7.75 6.03 -8.36
CA PHE A 54 7.60 4.67 -7.86
C PHE A 54 6.41 4.54 -6.91
N ASN A 55 6.26 5.46 -5.96
CA ASN A 55 5.13 5.47 -5.02
C ASN A 55 3.79 5.71 -5.73
N ASP A 56 3.76 6.52 -6.77
CA ASP A 56 2.55 6.76 -7.56
C ASP A 56 2.15 5.51 -8.35
N ASN A 57 3.11 4.78 -8.92
CA ASN A 57 2.82 3.48 -9.55
C ASN A 57 2.24 2.49 -8.53
N VAL A 58 2.81 2.40 -7.32
CA VAL A 58 2.28 1.55 -6.24
C VAL A 58 0.83 1.90 -5.89
N ARG A 59 0.48 3.19 -5.82
CA ARG A 59 -0.90 3.64 -5.58
C ARG A 59 -1.83 3.26 -6.73
N GLN A 60 -1.38 3.40 -7.97
CA GLN A 60 -2.16 3.03 -9.15
C GLN A 60 -2.38 1.51 -9.23
N ILE A 61 -1.36 0.71 -8.94
CA ILE A 61 -1.46 -0.75 -8.85
C ILE A 61 -2.54 -1.13 -7.83
N ALA A 62 -2.52 -0.55 -6.63
CA ALA A 62 -3.53 -0.82 -5.61
C ALA A 62 -4.95 -0.48 -6.08
N THR A 63 -5.10 0.66 -6.75
CA THR A 63 -6.40 1.18 -7.20
C THR A 63 -6.97 0.35 -8.35
N SER A 64 -6.19 0.12 -9.42
CA SER A 64 -6.63 -0.70 -10.56
C SER A 64 -6.90 -2.14 -10.15
N ARG A 65 -6.10 -2.71 -9.23
CA ARG A 65 -6.36 -4.05 -8.70
C ARG A 65 -7.67 -4.10 -7.91
N LEU A 66 -7.93 -3.12 -7.06
CA LEU A 66 -9.21 -3.04 -6.35
C LEU A 66 -10.39 -2.90 -7.30
N HIS A 67 -10.24 -2.12 -8.36
CA HIS A 67 -11.27 -1.95 -9.38
C HIS A 67 -11.51 -3.26 -10.15
N SER A 68 -10.46 -3.97 -10.59
CA SER A 68 -10.56 -5.27 -11.29
C SER A 68 -11.12 -6.40 -10.43
N LEU A 69 -11.12 -6.26 -9.10
CA LEU A 69 -11.79 -7.20 -8.18
C LEU A 69 -13.31 -6.95 -8.07
N ASN A 70 -13.79 -5.79 -8.52
CA ASN A 70 -15.18 -5.37 -8.41
C ASN A 70 -15.90 -5.32 -9.76
N ALA A 71 -15.18 -5.05 -10.84
CA ALA A 71 -15.69 -5.03 -12.20
C ALA A 71 -16.00 -6.46 -12.71
N LEU A 72 -17.06 -6.61 -13.50
CA LEU A 72 -17.53 -7.88 -14.06
C LEU A 72 -17.50 -7.90 -15.61
N ASP A 73 -16.94 -6.87 -16.22
CA ASP A 73 -16.95 -6.54 -17.64
C ASP A 73 -15.53 -6.32 -18.19
N ASP A 74 -15.43 -5.88 -19.44
CA ASP A 74 -14.16 -5.66 -20.14
C ASP A 74 -13.26 -4.62 -19.44
N GLU A 75 -13.84 -3.71 -18.64
CA GLU A 75 -13.09 -2.75 -17.82
C GLU A 75 -12.19 -3.44 -16.79
N GLY A 76 -12.67 -4.54 -16.18
CA GLY A 76 -11.87 -5.33 -15.25
C GLY A 76 -10.65 -6.01 -15.89
N GLN A 77 -10.77 -6.40 -17.16
CA GLN A 77 -9.65 -6.97 -17.93
C GLN A 77 -8.60 -5.91 -18.30
N ASN A 78 -9.05 -4.71 -18.66
CA ASN A 78 -8.16 -3.57 -18.92
C ASN A 78 -7.36 -3.20 -17.67
N ASP A 79 -8.01 -3.15 -16.50
CA ASP A 79 -7.32 -2.90 -15.24
C ASP A 79 -6.33 -3.99 -14.87
N MET A 80 -6.63 -5.26 -15.16
CA MET A 80 -5.67 -6.33 -14.90
C MET A 80 -4.41 -6.19 -15.74
N SER A 81 -4.58 -5.84 -17.02
CA SER A 81 -3.46 -5.56 -17.93
C SER A 81 -2.64 -4.38 -17.43
N LYS A 82 -3.33 -3.31 -16.95
CA LYS A 82 -2.67 -2.14 -16.37
C LYS A 82 -1.91 -2.46 -15.08
N VAL A 83 -2.46 -3.33 -14.22
CA VAL A 83 -1.75 -3.81 -13.01
C VAL A 83 -0.47 -4.53 -13.40
N GLU A 84 -0.49 -5.40 -14.41
CA GLU A 84 0.69 -6.12 -14.89
C GLU A 84 1.73 -5.18 -15.50
N GLU A 85 1.31 -4.24 -16.33
CA GLU A 85 2.18 -3.20 -16.91
C GLU A 85 2.88 -2.37 -15.82
N LEU A 86 2.09 -1.78 -14.91
CA LEU A 86 2.64 -0.97 -13.81
C LEU A 86 3.53 -1.79 -12.89
N THR A 87 3.23 -3.06 -12.65
CA THR A 87 4.08 -3.93 -11.81
C THR A 87 5.45 -4.12 -12.46
N ASN A 88 5.50 -4.39 -13.76
CA ASN A 88 6.74 -4.57 -14.51
C ASN A 88 7.56 -3.26 -14.61
N GLU A 89 6.87 -2.14 -14.84
CA GLU A 89 7.49 -0.82 -14.84
C GLU A 89 8.09 -0.50 -13.47
N THR A 90 7.31 -0.68 -12.40
CA THR A 90 7.73 -0.43 -11.01
C THR A 90 8.92 -1.29 -10.63
N ARG A 91 8.93 -2.56 -11.06
CA ARG A 91 10.08 -3.46 -10.87
C ARG A 91 11.32 -2.91 -11.55
N THR A 92 11.24 -2.57 -12.83
CA THR A 92 12.37 -2.02 -13.59
C THR A 92 12.91 -0.77 -12.92
N PHE A 93 12.01 0.11 -12.49
CA PHE A 93 12.37 1.36 -11.86
C PHE A 93 13.02 1.18 -10.50
N SER A 94 12.56 0.20 -9.71
CA SER A 94 13.16 -0.14 -8.42
C SER A 94 14.63 -0.58 -8.57
N LEU A 95 14.95 -1.35 -9.61
CA LEU A 95 16.32 -1.78 -9.90
C LEU A 95 17.18 -0.59 -10.36
N GLN A 96 16.63 0.28 -11.21
CA GLN A 96 17.33 1.51 -11.64
C GLN A 96 17.64 2.43 -10.46
N LEU A 97 16.68 2.66 -9.57
CA LEU A 97 16.88 3.48 -8.36
C LEU A 97 17.96 2.88 -7.47
N ARG A 98 17.95 1.55 -7.27
CA ARG A 98 19.00 0.84 -6.54
C ARG A 98 20.37 1.11 -7.15
N ASP A 99 20.53 0.87 -8.45
CA ASP A 99 21.82 0.98 -9.15
C ASP A 99 22.34 2.42 -9.12
N ARG A 100 21.46 3.41 -9.28
CA ARG A 100 21.81 4.84 -9.22
C ARG A 100 22.27 5.26 -7.82
N ILE A 101 21.55 4.85 -6.77
CA ILE A 101 21.95 5.13 -5.38
C ILE A 101 23.30 4.46 -5.05
N MET A 102 23.50 3.22 -5.49
CA MET A 102 24.78 2.51 -5.33
C MET A 102 25.93 3.21 -6.06
N SER A 103 25.69 3.66 -7.30
CA SER A 103 26.66 4.40 -8.10
C SER A 103 27.09 5.71 -7.42
N LEU A 104 26.14 6.47 -6.86
CA LEU A 104 26.43 7.68 -6.10
C LEU A 104 27.32 7.41 -4.88
N LYS A 105 27.13 6.26 -4.22
CA LYS A 105 27.94 5.85 -3.06
C LYS A 105 29.33 5.36 -3.46
N ALA A 106 29.48 4.73 -4.62
CA ALA A 106 30.75 4.24 -5.14
C ALA A 106 31.65 5.34 -5.72
N ALA A 107 31.11 6.55 -5.93
CA ALA A 107 31.86 7.69 -6.45
C ALA A 107 33.07 8.05 -5.55
N PRO A 108 34.21 8.45 -6.13
CA PRO A 108 35.43 8.73 -5.39
C PRO A 108 35.25 9.89 -4.40
N ALA A 109 35.99 9.81 -3.29
CA ALA A 109 35.88 10.77 -2.19
C ALA A 109 36.20 12.21 -2.65
N THR A 110 35.29 13.14 -2.36
CA THR A 110 35.47 14.57 -2.66
C THR A 110 35.61 15.41 -1.38
N ARG A 111 35.96 16.69 -1.54
CA ARG A 111 36.12 17.62 -0.40
C ARG A 111 34.83 17.79 0.43
N ASP A 112 33.66 17.54 -0.18
CA ASP A 112 32.33 17.66 0.43
C ASP A 112 31.69 16.29 0.76
N GLN A 113 32.52 15.26 1.02
CA GLN A 113 32.06 13.88 1.22
C GLN A 113 30.96 13.74 2.29
N GLN A 114 31.04 14.48 3.38
CA GLN A 114 30.05 14.40 4.45
C GLN A 114 28.65 14.86 4.00
N MET A 115 28.58 15.96 3.23
CA MET A 115 27.32 16.46 2.67
C MET A 115 26.74 15.46 1.67
N ARG A 116 27.58 14.87 0.81
CA ARG A 116 27.15 13.83 -0.14
C ARG A 116 26.63 12.58 0.57
N ASN A 117 27.37 12.08 1.56
CA ASN A 117 26.97 10.92 2.36
C ASN A 117 25.61 11.14 3.07
N ASN A 118 25.40 12.33 3.64
CA ASN A 118 24.12 12.67 4.27
C ASN A 118 22.97 12.63 3.25
N ARG A 119 23.15 13.24 2.07
CA ARG A 119 22.12 13.25 1.01
C ARG A 119 21.84 11.85 0.46
N ILE A 120 22.88 11.06 0.21
CA ILE A 120 22.76 9.67 -0.25
C ILE A 120 22.01 8.83 0.81
N GLY A 121 22.34 9.00 2.09
CA GLY A 121 21.63 8.33 3.19
C GLY A 121 20.15 8.69 3.26
N LEU A 122 19.80 9.96 3.03
CA LEU A 122 18.40 10.38 2.96
C LEU A 122 17.66 9.73 1.78
N LEU A 123 18.27 9.67 0.58
CA LEU A 123 17.68 8.99 -0.58
C LEU A 123 17.46 7.51 -0.31
N GLN A 124 18.46 6.86 0.28
CA GLN A 124 18.40 5.46 0.66
C GLN A 124 17.27 5.17 1.65
N ASN A 125 17.13 5.97 2.71
CA ASN A 125 16.06 5.82 3.69
C ASN A 125 14.69 6.00 3.05
N LYS A 126 14.51 7.04 2.22
CA LYS A 126 13.26 7.26 1.47
C LYS A 126 12.94 6.09 0.54
N PHE A 127 13.94 5.51 -0.12
CA PHE A 127 13.73 4.37 -0.98
C PHE A 127 13.34 3.11 -0.19
N LEU A 128 13.98 2.86 0.95
CA LEU A 128 13.60 1.78 1.88
C LEU A 128 12.16 1.96 2.39
N GLU A 129 11.76 3.18 2.74
CA GLU A 129 10.38 3.49 3.14
C GLU A 129 9.39 3.22 1.99
N ALA A 130 9.73 3.59 0.76
CA ALA A 130 8.91 3.32 -0.42
C ALA A 130 8.76 1.80 -0.68
N ILE A 131 9.85 1.03 -0.56
CA ILE A 131 9.82 -0.44 -0.68
C ILE A 131 8.91 -1.06 0.39
N GLN A 132 9.04 -0.64 1.65
CA GLN A 132 8.19 -1.10 2.74
C GLN A 132 6.71 -0.75 2.51
N ASN A 133 6.43 0.45 1.99
CA ASN A 133 5.08 0.84 1.62
C ASN A 133 4.52 -0.07 0.52
N TYR A 134 5.32 -0.40 -0.51
CA TYR A 134 4.88 -1.32 -1.55
C TYR A 134 4.62 -2.72 -1.00
N GLN A 135 5.50 -3.24 -0.14
CA GLN A 135 5.27 -4.53 0.54
C GLN A 135 3.94 -4.53 1.31
N ARG A 136 3.63 -3.46 2.05
CA ARG A 136 2.35 -3.33 2.77
C ARG A 136 1.16 -3.38 1.82
N VAL A 137 1.21 -2.60 0.74
CA VAL A 137 0.16 -2.56 -0.30
C VAL A 137 -0.05 -3.92 -0.93
N GLU A 138 1.03 -4.65 -1.24
CA GLU A 138 0.95 -6.01 -1.79
C GLU A 138 0.33 -7.00 -0.80
N GLN A 139 0.71 -6.96 0.47
CA GLN A 139 0.11 -7.84 1.49
C GLN A 139 -1.39 -7.55 1.67
N GLU A 140 -1.79 -6.28 1.75
CA GLU A 140 -3.20 -5.90 1.79
C GLU A 140 -3.96 -6.34 0.53
N GLY A 141 -3.31 -6.25 -0.64
CA GLY A 141 -3.83 -6.74 -1.91
C GLY A 141 -4.07 -8.25 -1.90
N ARG A 142 -3.10 -9.03 -1.42
CA ARG A 142 -3.22 -10.50 -1.30
C ARG A 142 -4.42 -10.92 -0.47
N VAL A 143 -4.64 -10.28 0.68
CA VAL A 143 -5.82 -10.56 1.53
C VAL A 143 -7.12 -10.38 0.74
N LYS A 144 -7.23 -9.29 -0.03
CA LYS A 144 -8.44 -9.00 -0.81
C LYS A 144 -8.63 -9.96 -1.98
N VAL A 145 -7.56 -10.32 -2.69
CA VAL A 145 -7.60 -11.31 -3.77
C VAL A 145 -7.96 -12.69 -3.24
N ARG A 146 -7.39 -13.11 -2.10
CA ARG A 146 -7.74 -14.36 -1.42
C ARG A 146 -9.22 -14.41 -1.06
N GLN A 147 -9.74 -13.35 -0.43
CA GLN A 147 -11.16 -13.25 -0.08
C GLN A 147 -12.07 -13.33 -1.31
N ARG A 148 -11.64 -12.79 -2.46
CA ARG A 148 -12.38 -12.91 -3.71
C ARG A 148 -12.37 -14.33 -4.24
N ALA A 149 -11.23 -15.00 -4.25
CA ALA A 149 -11.12 -16.41 -4.64
C ALA A 149 -11.99 -17.31 -3.74
N GLU A 150 -11.95 -17.12 -2.43
CA GLU A 150 -12.78 -17.85 -1.47
C GLU A 150 -14.29 -17.69 -1.75
N ARG A 151 -14.75 -16.48 -2.05
CA ARG A 151 -16.16 -16.24 -2.40
C ARG A 151 -16.57 -17.00 -3.65
N GLN A 152 -15.69 -17.08 -4.65
CA GLN A 152 -15.98 -17.81 -5.89
C GLN A 152 -15.96 -19.32 -5.69
N ILE A 153 -15.06 -19.83 -4.84
CA ILE A 153 -15.07 -21.24 -4.43
C ILE A 153 -16.41 -21.57 -3.76
N ARG A 154 -16.86 -20.74 -2.82
CA ARG A 154 -18.13 -20.95 -2.10
C ARG A 154 -19.40 -20.80 -2.94
N ILE A 155 -19.31 -20.22 -4.13
CA ILE A 155 -20.43 -20.23 -5.10
C ILE A 155 -20.60 -21.63 -5.70
N VAL A 156 -19.49 -22.34 -5.92
CA VAL A 156 -19.49 -23.71 -6.48
C VAL A 156 -19.70 -24.75 -5.40
N ASP A 157 -19.02 -24.58 -4.26
CA ASP A 157 -19.07 -25.46 -3.10
C ASP A 157 -19.35 -24.67 -1.82
N PRO A 158 -20.63 -24.49 -1.44
CA PRO A 158 -21.01 -23.70 -0.27
C PRO A 158 -20.48 -24.24 1.07
N ASP A 159 -20.17 -25.54 1.13
CA ASP A 159 -19.75 -26.24 2.35
C ASP A 159 -18.22 -26.40 2.45
N ALA A 160 -17.47 -25.84 1.49
CA ALA A 160 -16.00 -25.89 1.46
C ALA A 160 -15.37 -25.41 2.77
N SER A 161 -14.56 -26.28 3.38
CA SER A 161 -13.83 -25.99 4.60
C SER A 161 -12.70 -24.96 4.35
N PRO A 162 -12.26 -24.22 5.38
CA PRO A 162 -11.13 -23.29 5.24
C PRO A 162 -9.87 -23.97 4.67
N GLN A 163 -9.59 -25.21 5.08
CA GLN A 163 -8.44 -25.97 4.59
C GLN A 163 -8.56 -26.32 3.10
N GLU A 164 -9.77 -26.63 2.61
CA GLU A 164 -10.02 -26.87 1.19
C GLU A 164 -9.91 -25.59 0.38
N VAL A 165 -10.42 -24.46 0.89
CA VAL A 165 -10.24 -23.14 0.27
C VAL A 165 -8.76 -22.83 0.12
N ASP A 166 -7.98 -23.03 1.19
CA ASP A 166 -6.53 -22.76 1.18
C ASP A 166 -5.79 -23.69 0.21
N ALA A 167 -6.13 -24.99 0.20
CA ALA A 167 -5.55 -25.95 -0.73
C ALA A 167 -5.86 -25.62 -2.19
N ILE A 168 -7.06 -25.11 -2.48
CA ILE A 168 -7.40 -24.62 -3.81
C ILE A 168 -6.60 -23.34 -4.10
N VAL A 169 -6.68 -22.32 -3.25
CA VAL A 169 -6.08 -20.99 -3.52
C VAL A 169 -4.54 -21.02 -3.57
N GLU A 170 -3.88 -21.74 -2.68
CA GLU A 170 -2.41 -21.77 -2.57
C GLU A 170 -1.78 -22.95 -3.29
N GLY A 171 -2.44 -24.11 -3.29
CA GLY A 171 -1.83 -25.38 -3.71
C GLY A 171 -1.74 -25.57 -5.23
N GLY A 172 -2.30 -24.64 -6.03
CA GLY A 172 -2.39 -24.80 -7.48
C GLY A 172 -3.15 -26.06 -7.92
N ASN A 173 -3.88 -26.71 -6.99
CA ASN A 173 -4.55 -27.97 -7.22
C ASN A 173 -5.91 -27.74 -7.91
N SER A 174 -5.86 -27.02 -9.03
CA SER A 174 -7.02 -26.67 -9.86
C SER A 174 -7.76 -27.91 -10.34
N GLN A 175 -7.08 -29.07 -10.36
CA GLN A 175 -7.65 -30.37 -10.69
C GLN A 175 -8.77 -30.77 -9.72
N VAL A 176 -8.61 -30.52 -8.42
CA VAL A 176 -9.62 -30.85 -7.39
C VAL A 176 -10.84 -29.96 -7.55
N PHE A 177 -10.63 -28.67 -7.85
CA PHE A 177 -11.73 -27.74 -8.11
C PHE A 177 -12.45 -28.03 -9.43
N ALA A 178 -11.72 -28.44 -10.47
CA ALA A 178 -12.29 -28.87 -11.75
C ALA A 178 -13.14 -30.15 -11.59
N GLN A 179 -12.74 -31.06 -10.69
CA GLN A 179 -13.51 -32.25 -10.38
C GLN A 179 -14.84 -31.90 -9.68
N ALA A 180 -14.81 -30.99 -8.71
CA ALA A 180 -16.01 -30.49 -8.01
C ALA A 180 -17.01 -29.77 -8.95
N LEU A 181 -16.51 -29.14 -10.02
CA LEU A 181 -17.33 -28.55 -11.08
C LEU A 181 -18.23 -29.56 -11.79
N THR A 182 -17.78 -30.81 -11.92
CA THR A 182 -18.47 -31.85 -12.71
C THR A 182 -19.68 -32.43 -11.96
N SER A 183 -19.68 -32.33 -10.63
CA SER A 183 -20.80 -32.75 -9.76
C SER A 183 -21.87 -31.68 -9.55
N SER A 184 -21.62 -30.42 -9.92
CA SER A 184 -22.55 -29.31 -9.71
C SER A 184 -23.67 -29.28 -10.74
N THR A 185 -24.92 -29.16 -10.27
CA THR A 185 -26.12 -29.00 -11.13
C THR A 185 -26.14 -27.67 -11.90
N ARG A 186 -25.28 -26.70 -11.56
CA ARG A 186 -25.17 -25.37 -12.18
C ARG A 186 -23.87 -25.21 -12.97
N TYR A 187 -23.70 -26.04 -14.00
CA TYR A 187 -22.46 -26.17 -14.78
C TYR A 187 -21.92 -24.83 -15.34
N ALA A 188 -22.78 -23.96 -15.87
CA ALA A 188 -22.35 -22.69 -16.48
C ALA A 188 -21.81 -21.67 -15.45
N GLU A 189 -22.48 -21.52 -14.31
CA GLU A 189 -22.04 -20.64 -13.22
C GLU A 189 -20.75 -21.18 -12.59
N SER A 190 -20.65 -22.49 -12.45
CA SER A 190 -19.47 -23.14 -11.88
C SER A 190 -18.23 -22.96 -12.77
N ARG A 191 -18.39 -22.94 -14.11
CA ARG A 191 -17.30 -22.68 -15.06
C ARG A 191 -16.75 -21.25 -15.00
N ASN A 192 -17.61 -20.26 -14.78
CA ASN A 192 -17.18 -18.87 -14.64
C ASN A 192 -16.45 -18.65 -13.31
N ALA A 193 -16.99 -19.17 -12.21
CA ALA A 193 -16.33 -19.16 -10.91
C ALA A 193 -14.96 -19.85 -10.96
N TYR A 194 -14.85 -20.98 -11.70
CA TYR A 194 -13.58 -21.66 -11.93
C TYR A 194 -12.52 -20.79 -12.60
N ARG A 195 -12.88 -20.12 -13.71
CA ARG A 195 -11.97 -19.23 -14.41
C ARG A 195 -11.53 -18.06 -13.53
N GLU A 196 -12.45 -17.49 -12.76
CA GLU A 196 -12.12 -16.39 -11.86
C GLU A 196 -11.15 -16.84 -10.76
N VAL A 197 -11.37 -18.01 -10.15
CA VAL A 197 -10.44 -18.58 -9.15
C VAL A 197 -9.05 -18.78 -9.74
N GLN A 198 -8.94 -19.34 -10.95
CA GLN A 198 -7.65 -19.49 -11.63
C GLN A 198 -6.95 -18.15 -11.86
N GLN A 199 -7.70 -17.12 -12.30
CA GLN A 199 -7.14 -15.78 -12.48
C GLN A 199 -6.63 -15.21 -11.15
N ARG A 200 -7.39 -15.37 -10.06
CA ARG A 200 -6.97 -14.90 -8.72
C ARG A 200 -5.76 -15.65 -8.18
N GLN A 201 -5.61 -16.94 -8.47
CA GLN A 201 -4.40 -17.71 -8.13
C GLN A 201 -3.19 -17.14 -8.86
N GLN A 202 -3.31 -16.85 -10.16
CA GLN A 202 -2.23 -16.24 -10.94
C GLN A 202 -1.86 -14.86 -10.37
N ASP A 203 -2.85 -14.06 -9.99
CA ASP A 203 -2.61 -12.77 -9.33
C ASP A 203 -1.83 -12.96 -8.01
N LEU A 204 -2.24 -13.91 -7.16
CA LEU A 204 -1.54 -14.20 -5.90
C LEU A 204 -0.09 -14.63 -6.12
N GLN A 205 0.16 -15.49 -7.12
CA GLN A 205 1.52 -15.94 -7.46
C GLN A 205 2.40 -14.76 -7.91
N ARG A 206 1.85 -13.84 -8.73
CA ARG A 206 2.57 -12.62 -9.12
C ARG A 206 2.89 -11.74 -7.90
N MET A 207 1.93 -11.57 -6.97
CA MET A 207 2.17 -10.80 -5.75
C MET A 207 3.26 -11.44 -4.87
N GLU A 208 3.29 -12.76 -4.78
CA GLU A 208 4.35 -13.49 -4.05
C GLU A 208 5.73 -13.26 -4.67
N GLN A 209 5.80 -13.31 -6.00
CA GLN A 209 7.02 -12.95 -6.72
C GLN A 209 7.45 -11.51 -6.44
N THR A 210 6.53 -10.55 -6.54
CA THR A 210 6.80 -9.14 -6.23
C THR A 210 7.29 -8.96 -4.79
N LEU A 211 6.65 -9.61 -3.81
CA LEU A 211 7.07 -9.56 -2.41
C LEU A 211 8.46 -10.13 -2.19
N ALA A 212 8.81 -11.23 -2.84
CA ALA A 212 10.15 -11.82 -2.78
C ALA A 212 11.20 -10.87 -3.38
N GLU A 213 10.90 -10.26 -4.53
CA GLU A 213 11.77 -9.28 -5.19
C GLU A 213 11.98 -8.03 -4.32
N LEU A 214 10.91 -7.50 -3.71
CA LEU A 214 11.00 -6.37 -2.78
C LEU A 214 11.79 -6.72 -1.52
N ALA A 215 11.66 -7.95 -0.99
CA ALA A 215 12.45 -8.40 0.15
C ALA A 215 13.94 -8.45 -0.18
N GLN A 216 14.30 -8.97 -1.36
CA GLN A 216 15.69 -8.95 -1.82
C GLN A 216 16.21 -7.52 -1.98
N LEU A 217 15.42 -6.63 -2.58
CA LEU A 217 15.77 -5.22 -2.75
C LEU A 217 15.95 -4.51 -1.40
N PHE A 218 15.12 -4.83 -0.41
CA PHE A 218 15.25 -4.31 0.95
C PHE A 218 16.56 -4.75 1.60
N ILE A 219 16.97 -6.02 1.42
CA ILE A 219 18.26 -6.53 1.91
C ILE A 219 19.42 -5.82 1.22
N ASP A 220 19.37 -5.70 -0.11
CA ASP A 220 20.40 -5.05 -0.92
C ASP A 220 20.62 -3.59 -0.50
N MET A 221 19.54 -2.90 -0.12
CA MET A 221 19.59 -1.52 0.36
C MET A 221 19.82 -1.40 1.88
N GLY A 222 19.53 -2.44 2.66
CA GLY A 222 19.68 -2.46 4.11
C GLY A 222 21.11 -2.65 4.60
N THR A 223 21.90 -3.49 3.94
CA THR A 223 23.33 -3.73 4.28
C THR A 223 24.19 -2.48 4.08
N LEU A 224 23.72 -1.52 3.29
CA LEU A 224 24.38 -0.26 3.03
C LEU A 224 24.17 0.79 4.14
N VAL A 225 23.29 0.56 5.12
CA VAL A 225 22.88 1.54 6.15
C VAL A 225 23.84 1.57 7.35
N GLU A 226 24.80 0.65 7.44
CA GLU A 226 25.69 0.44 8.61
C GLU A 226 26.60 1.64 9.01
N GLN A 227 26.54 2.79 8.33
CA GLN A 227 27.34 3.97 8.68
C GLN A 227 26.55 5.18 9.22
N GLN A 228 25.23 5.08 9.46
CA GLN A 228 24.44 6.19 10.04
C GLN A 228 23.60 5.75 11.25
N ASP A 229 24.28 5.47 12.35
CA ASP A 229 23.75 4.93 13.61
C ASP A 229 22.81 5.84 14.44
N ALA A 230 22.28 6.94 13.88
CA ALA A 230 21.53 7.93 14.67
C ALA A 230 20.03 8.08 14.32
N VAL A 231 19.52 7.47 13.25
CA VAL A 231 18.10 7.64 12.85
C VAL A 231 17.41 6.31 12.56
N ILE A 232 17.68 5.30 13.40
CA ILE A 232 16.92 4.04 13.37
C ILE A 232 16.49 3.72 14.79
N LYS A 233 15.39 4.32 15.22
CA LYS A 233 14.69 3.86 16.43
C LYS A 233 13.16 3.82 16.33
N GLN A 234 12.60 3.87 15.11
CA GLN A 234 11.15 3.92 14.94
C GLN A 234 10.61 3.05 13.79
N VAL A 235 11.17 1.85 13.59
CA VAL A 235 10.66 0.88 12.60
C VAL A 235 10.50 -0.54 13.16
N GLN A 236 10.92 -0.81 14.40
CA GLN A 236 10.87 -2.16 14.98
C GLN A 236 9.49 -2.61 15.50
N ASP A 237 8.48 -1.73 15.52
CA ASP A 237 7.13 -2.07 16.02
C ASP A 237 6.11 -2.49 14.95
N VAL A 238 6.50 -2.54 13.67
CA VAL A 238 5.56 -2.92 12.58
C VAL A 238 5.47 -4.44 12.39
N ALA A 239 6.46 -5.22 12.86
CA ALA A 239 6.42 -6.68 12.72
C ALA A 239 5.61 -7.38 13.84
N ALA A 240 5.48 -6.78 15.02
CA ALA A 240 4.81 -7.39 16.18
C ALA A 240 3.29 -7.10 16.23
N SER A 241 2.80 -6.01 15.62
CA SER A 241 1.37 -5.66 15.64
C SER A 241 0.53 -6.35 14.53
N VAL A 242 1.16 -6.79 13.44
CA VAL A 242 0.46 -7.37 12.28
C VAL A 242 -0.12 -8.77 12.57
N HIS A 243 0.47 -9.52 13.51
CA HIS A 243 -0.03 -10.85 13.86
C HIS A 243 -1.25 -10.82 14.82
N GLY A 244 -1.46 -9.71 15.55
CA GLY A 244 -2.58 -9.58 16.49
C GLY A 244 -3.83 -8.86 15.92
N ASP A 245 -3.65 -7.97 14.94
CA ASP A 245 -4.72 -7.08 14.48
C ASP A 245 -5.45 -7.58 13.21
N THR A 246 -4.85 -8.49 12.43
CA THR A 246 -5.53 -9.15 11.30
C THR A 246 -6.58 -10.17 11.76
N GLU A 247 -6.34 -10.87 12.87
CA GLU A 247 -7.30 -11.81 13.47
C GLU A 247 -8.52 -11.07 14.08
N LYS A 248 -8.31 -9.91 14.69
CA LYS A 248 -9.38 -9.09 15.29
C LYS A 248 -10.17 -8.29 14.25
N GLY A 249 -9.53 -7.85 13.17
CA GLY A 249 -10.20 -7.17 12.05
C GLY A 249 -11.22 -8.07 11.34
N LEU A 250 -10.89 -9.35 11.14
CA LEU A 250 -11.79 -10.32 10.51
C LEU A 250 -13.01 -10.61 11.43
N GLN A 251 -12.77 -10.86 12.73
CA GLN A 251 -13.85 -11.11 13.70
C GLN A 251 -14.81 -9.92 13.85
N ALA A 252 -14.31 -8.67 13.79
CA ALA A 252 -15.16 -7.49 13.87
C ALA A 252 -16.12 -7.37 12.67
N THR A 253 -15.68 -7.76 11.46
CA THR A 253 -16.52 -7.74 10.26
C THR A 253 -17.58 -8.84 10.26
N GLU A 254 -17.25 -10.03 10.77
CA GLU A 254 -18.18 -11.16 10.85
C GLU A 254 -19.30 -10.92 11.89
N VAL A 255 -18.94 -10.35 13.04
CA VAL A 255 -19.88 -9.92 14.08
C VAL A 255 -20.80 -8.80 13.54
N ALA A 256 -20.25 -7.82 12.81
CA ALA A 256 -21.04 -6.74 12.21
C ALA A 256 -22.07 -7.26 11.18
N VAL A 257 -21.69 -8.21 10.31
CA VAL A 257 -22.61 -8.81 9.33
C VAL A 257 -23.69 -9.64 10.02
N ARG A 258 -23.34 -10.38 11.09
CA ARG A 258 -24.31 -11.18 11.85
C ARG A 258 -25.33 -10.30 12.57
N HIS A 259 -24.89 -9.20 13.19
CA HIS A 259 -25.80 -8.23 13.81
C HIS A 259 -26.70 -7.53 12.78
N ALA A 260 -26.17 -7.16 11.61
CA ALA A 260 -26.96 -6.55 10.54
C ALA A 260 -28.03 -7.51 9.99
N ARG A 261 -27.71 -8.79 9.76
CA ARG A 261 -28.67 -9.81 9.31
C ARG A 261 -29.74 -10.11 10.38
N ALA A 262 -29.35 -10.21 11.65
CA ALA A 262 -30.28 -10.43 12.75
C ALA A 262 -31.25 -9.24 12.95
N ALA A 263 -30.75 -8.00 12.81
CA ALA A 263 -31.58 -6.79 12.90
C ALA A 263 -32.64 -6.74 11.79
N ARG A 264 -32.30 -7.11 10.54
CA ARG A 264 -33.26 -7.19 9.43
C ARG A 264 -34.34 -8.26 9.67
N ARG A 265 -33.96 -9.44 10.19
CA ARG A 265 -34.91 -10.51 10.49
C ARG A 265 -35.88 -10.13 11.62
N LYS A 266 -35.41 -9.46 12.67
CA LYS A 266 -36.25 -8.98 13.78
C LYS A 266 -37.24 -7.89 13.37
N ARG A 267 -36.85 -6.97 12.46
CA ARG A 267 -37.78 -5.96 11.92
C ARG A 267 -38.96 -6.58 11.17
N TRP A 268 -38.70 -7.65 10.41
CA TRP A 268 -39.74 -8.35 9.66
C TRP A 268 -40.70 -9.12 10.58
N ILE A 269 -40.17 -9.73 11.64
CA ILE A 269 -40.99 -10.40 12.67
C ILE A 269 -41.90 -9.39 13.40
N CYS A 270 -41.37 -8.23 13.84
CA CYS A 270 -42.19 -7.20 14.47
C CYS A 270 -43.29 -6.66 13.53
N PHE A 271 -42.98 -6.50 12.25
CA PHE A 271 -43.96 -6.05 11.25
C PHE A 271 -45.12 -7.06 11.10
N ILE A 272 -44.83 -8.36 11.06
CA ILE A 272 -45.85 -9.42 10.98
C ILE A 272 -46.72 -9.44 12.24
N ILE A 273 -46.13 -9.28 13.44
CA ILE A 273 -46.88 -9.26 14.71
C ILE A 273 -47.85 -8.07 14.75
N ILE A 274 -47.43 -6.89 14.28
CA ILE A 274 -48.29 -5.70 14.21
C ILE A 274 -49.48 -5.93 13.27
N ILE A 275 -49.27 -6.54 12.11
CA ILE A 275 -50.35 -6.87 11.18
C ILE A 275 -51.36 -7.83 11.83
N ILE A 276 -50.90 -8.87 12.52
CA ILE A 276 -51.77 -9.82 13.20
C ILE A 276 -52.61 -9.13 14.29
N CYS A 277 -52.02 -8.22 15.07
CA CYS A 277 -52.75 -7.46 16.08
C CYS A 277 -53.84 -6.57 15.47
N LEU A 278 -53.58 -5.93 14.33
CA LEU A 278 -54.57 -5.11 13.63
C LEU A 278 -55.73 -5.95 13.09
N ILE A 279 -55.45 -7.16 12.60
CA ILE A 279 -56.50 -8.09 12.15
C ILE A 279 -57.40 -8.51 13.32
N ILE A 280 -56.82 -8.84 14.48
CA ILE A 280 -57.59 -9.21 15.68
C ILE A 280 -58.46 -8.03 16.15
N LEU A 281 -57.91 -6.81 16.15
CA LEU A 281 -58.66 -5.60 16.51
C LEU A 281 -59.84 -5.36 15.56
N ALA A 282 -59.63 -5.54 14.25
CA ALA A 282 -60.68 -5.40 13.24
C ALA A 282 -61.80 -6.44 13.42
N ILE A 283 -61.45 -7.69 13.75
CA ILE A 283 -62.44 -8.74 14.03
C ILE A 283 -63.22 -8.42 15.32
N ALA A 284 -62.53 -7.99 16.39
CA ALA A 284 -63.16 -7.64 17.65
C ALA A 284 -64.16 -6.47 17.50
N LEU A 285 -63.78 -5.42 16.76
CA LEU A 285 -64.68 -4.31 16.45
C LEU A 285 -65.83 -4.75 15.53
N GLY A 286 -65.56 -5.60 14.54
CA GLY A 286 -66.57 -6.15 13.64
C GLY A 286 -67.61 -7.04 14.33
N VAL A 287 -67.25 -7.70 15.43
CA VAL A 287 -68.15 -8.52 16.26
C VAL A 287 -68.85 -7.68 17.35
N ALA A 288 -68.16 -6.69 17.92
CA ALA A 288 -68.71 -5.85 18.98
C ALA A 288 -69.80 -4.88 18.49
N ILE A 289 -69.62 -4.30 17.30
CA ILE A 289 -70.59 -3.35 16.71
C ILE A 289 -71.97 -3.98 16.48
N PRO A 290 -72.13 -5.18 15.89
CA PRO A 290 -73.44 -5.80 15.73
C PRO A 290 -74.05 -6.29 17.06
N VAL A 291 -73.23 -6.66 18.06
CA VAL A 291 -73.74 -7.09 19.37
C VAL A 291 -74.23 -5.91 20.21
N SER A 292 -73.62 -4.72 20.11
CA SER A 292 -74.09 -3.52 20.82
C SER A 292 -75.30 -2.84 20.19
N ILE A 293 -75.63 -3.15 18.93
CA ILE A 293 -76.81 -2.62 18.24
C ILE A 293 -78.05 -3.51 18.49
N ASN A 294 -77.86 -4.77 18.92
CA ASN A 294 -78.92 -5.76 19.10
C ASN A 294 -79.36 -5.99 20.56
N ASN A 295 -78.82 -5.20 21.51
CA ASN A 295 -79.27 -5.11 22.91
C ASN A 295 -79.87 -3.72 23.15
#